data_AF-A0A7W8PLE7-F1
#
_entry.id   AF-A0A7W8PLE7-F1
#
_cell.length_a   1.000
_cell.length_b   1.000
_cell.length_c   1.000
_cell.angle_alpha   90.00
_cell.angle_beta   90.00
_cell.angle_gamma   90.00
#
_symmetry.space_group_name_H-M   'P 1'
#
loop_
_entity.id
_entity.type
_entity.pdbx_description
1 polymer ?
#
loop_
_entity_poly.entity_id
_entity_poly.type
_entity_poly.pdbx_seq_one_letter_code
_entity_poly.pdbx_strand_id
1 'polypeptide(L)'
;MIVDALLQRKGLKAHAPWPWPNVWIGATVVNQEEADRDIPKLLEVPARVRFLSAEPLLGPVDLRRWHLSDRCGGRYPSPTLPDEHRTTRLDMLDWVIAGGESGPGARPMNTDWARTLRDQCGEAVVPFLFKQHGEWADASVAAFGSSPGEVRFMRADGTLWAAPPSDEDADCITIRRVGKKAAGRELDGRTHDAFPEKR
;
A
#
# COMPACT_ATOMS: atom_id res chain seq x y z
N MET A 1 3.08 -2.02 -29.23
CA MET A 1 2.66 -1.00 -28.25
C MET A 1 3.89 -0.50 -27.48
N ILE A 2 3.94 0.79 -27.11
CA ILE A 2 5.00 1.56 -26.39
C ILE A 2 6.40 0.91 -26.27
N VAL A 3 6.52 -0.21 -25.54
CA VAL A 3 7.74 -1.05 -25.42
C VAL A 3 8.45 -1.24 -26.77
N ASP A 4 7.73 -1.61 -27.83
CA ASP A 4 8.32 -1.85 -29.16
C ASP A 4 9.04 -0.60 -29.71
N ALA A 5 8.47 0.59 -29.48
CA ALA A 5 9.02 1.86 -29.95
C ALA A 5 10.24 2.31 -29.11
N LEU A 6 10.34 1.85 -27.86
CA LEU A 6 11.53 2.04 -27.02
C LEU A 6 12.67 1.09 -27.45
N LEU A 7 12.36 -0.17 -27.73
CA LEU A 7 13.33 -1.17 -28.20
C LEU A 7 13.89 -0.86 -29.61
N GLN A 8 13.14 -0.14 -30.45
CA GLN A 8 13.60 0.29 -31.78
C GLN A 8 14.50 1.55 -31.78
N ARG A 9 14.79 2.16 -30.62
CA ARG A 9 15.68 3.34 -30.55
C ARG A 9 17.14 2.96 -30.81
N LYS A 10 17.70 3.43 -31.93
CA LYS A 10 19.14 3.35 -32.25
C LYS A 10 19.99 3.82 -31.05
N GLY A 11 20.79 2.90 -30.52
CA GLY A 11 21.63 3.10 -29.33
C GLY A 11 21.32 2.14 -28.18
N LEU A 12 20.05 1.74 -28.02
CA LEU A 12 19.64 0.75 -27.01
C LEU A 12 19.94 -0.68 -27.48
N LYS A 13 21.18 -1.14 -27.27
CA LYS A 13 21.53 -2.56 -27.41
C LYS A 13 20.99 -3.36 -26.23
N ALA A 14 19.75 -3.84 -26.34
CA ALA A 14 19.14 -4.74 -25.36
C ALA A 14 19.80 -6.12 -25.40
N HIS A 15 20.93 -6.28 -24.68
CA HIS A 15 21.68 -7.54 -24.55
C HIS A 15 21.28 -8.39 -23.33
N ALA A 16 20.45 -7.86 -22.43
CA ALA A 16 19.87 -8.61 -21.32
C ALA A 16 18.53 -9.24 -21.73
N PRO A 17 18.17 -10.42 -21.20
CA PRO A 17 16.81 -10.95 -21.34
C PRO A 17 15.79 -9.98 -20.72
N TRP A 18 14.54 -10.11 -21.17
CA TRP A 18 13.40 -9.30 -20.74
C TRP A 18 12.48 -10.16 -19.87
N PRO A 19 12.04 -9.70 -18.67
CA PRO A 19 12.29 -8.40 -18.05
C PRO A 19 13.74 -8.21 -17.55
N TRP A 20 14.18 -6.95 -17.43
CA TRP A 20 15.54 -6.63 -17.00
C TRP A 20 15.81 -7.08 -15.53
N PRO A 21 16.84 -7.90 -15.26
CA PRO A 21 17.04 -8.56 -13.97
C PRO A 21 17.47 -7.62 -12.83
N ASN A 22 17.84 -6.37 -13.15
CA ASN A 22 18.36 -5.38 -12.20
C ASN A 22 17.45 -4.15 -12.02
N VAL A 23 16.22 -4.20 -12.52
CA VAL A 23 15.27 -3.08 -12.45
C VAL A 23 14.20 -3.35 -11.40
N TRP A 24 14.13 -2.46 -10.41
CA TRP A 24 13.02 -2.34 -9.46
C TRP A 24 12.21 -1.11 -9.84
N ILE A 25 10.89 -1.22 -9.87
CA ILE A 25 9.97 -0.12 -10.20
C ILE A 25 8.80 -0.12 -9.21
N GLY A 26 8.18 1.02 -8.98
CA GLY A 26 7.02 1.09 -8.11
C GLY A 26 6.13 2.30 -8.39
N ALA A 27 4.92 2.24 -7.84
CA ALA A 27 3.95 3.33 -7.87
C ALA A 27 3.59 3.74 -6.44
N THR A 28 3.27 5.01 -6.24
CA THR A 28 2.73 5.55 -5.00
C THR A 28 1.22 5.75 -5.16
N VAL A 29 0.44 5.35 -4.15
CA VAL A 29 -1.02 5.52 -4.11
C VAL A 29 -1.46 5.91 -2.70
N VAL A 30 -2.47 6.77 -2.59
CA VAL A 30 -3.00 7.20 -1.26
C VAL A 30 -4.36 6.58 -0.90
N ASN A 31 -5.08 6.02 -1.87
CA ASN A 31 -6.43 5.46 -1.72
C ASN A 31 -6.77 4.47 -2.86
N GLN A 32 -7.97 3.89 -2.83
CA GLN A 32 -8.46 2.96 -3.86
C GLN A 32 -8.51 3.55 -5.28
N GLU A 33 -8.86 4.83 -5.45
CA GLU A 33 -8.96 5.44 -6.78
C GLU A 33 -7.60 5.45 -7.48
N GLU A 34 -6.54 5.78 -6.75
CA GLU A 34 -5.17 5.73 -7.27
C GLU A 34 -4.67 4.30 -7.48
N ALA A 35 -5.03 3.37 -6.59
CA ALA A 35 -4.73 1.94 -6.73
C ALA A 35 -5.30 1.39 -8.05
N ASP A 36 -6.59 1.62 -8.31
CA ASP A 36 -7.28 1.20 -9.53
C ASP A 36 -6.72 1.90 -10.79
N ARG A 37 -6.31 3.16 -10.65
CA ARG A 37 -5.76 3.98 -11.74
C ARG A 37 -4.36 3.56 -12.17
N ASP A 38 -3.49 3.19 -11.23
CA ASP A 38 -2.03 3.10 -11.47
C ASP A 38 -1.41 1.71 -11.26
N ILE A 39 -2.00 0.83 -10.44
CA ILE A 39 -1.55 -0.57 -10.37
C ILE A 39 -1.57 -1.26 -11.74
N PRO A 40 -2.60 -1.11 -12.60
CA PRO A 40 -2.62 -1.79 -13.90
C PRO A 40 -1.42 -1.40 -14.78
N LYS A 41 -1.05 -0.11 -14.75
CA LYS A 41 0.11 0.45 -15.46
C LYS A 41 1.43 -0.09 -14.89
N LEU A 42 1.55 -0.18 -13.57
CA LEU A 42 2.71 -0.76 -12.89
C LEU A 42 2.91 -2.23 -13.28
N LEU A 43 1.83 -3.01 -13.36
CA LEU A 43 1.86 -4.42 -13.75
C LEU A 43 2.24 -4.62 -15.23
N GLU A 44 1.86 -3.69 -16.12
CA GLU A 44 2.30 -3.68 -17.52
C GLU A 44 3.81 -3.41 -17.69
N VAL A 45 4.45 -2.64 -16.81
CA VAL A 45 5.90 -2.37 -16.87
C VAL A 45 6.71 -3.63 -16.54
N PRO A 46 7.60 -4.10 -17.44
CA PRO A 46 8.42 -5.28 -17.15
C PRO A 46 9.67 -4.92 -16.35
N ALA A 47 9.70 -5.41 -15.11
CA ALA A 47 10.76 -5.22 -14.13
C ALA A 47 10.98 -6.52 -13.33
N ARG A 48 12.12 -6.63 -12.65
CA ARG A 48 12.42 -7.77 -11.77
C ARG A 48 11.67 -7.67 -10.43
N VAL A 49 11.40 -6.46 -9.96
CA VAL A 49 10.57 -6.19 -8.77
C VAL A 49 9.60 -5.04 -9.08
N ARG A 50 8.32 -5.24 -8.80
CA ARG A 50 7.26 -4.21 -8.73
C ARG A 50 6.85 -4.01 -7.29
N PHE A 51 6.95 -2.79 -6.78
CA PHE A 51 6.50 -2.46 -5.42
C PHE A 51 5.36 -1.43 -5.44
N LEU A 52 4.41 -1.59 -4.51
CA LEU A 52 3.37 -0.59 -4.27
C LEU A 52 3.69 0.17 -2.98
N SER A 53 3.75 1.51 -3.07
CA SER A 53 3.91 2.41 -1.93
C SER A 53 2.57 3.03 -1.58
N ALA A 54 1.81 2.38 -0.70
CA ALA A 54 0.58 2.91 -0.12
C ALA A 54 0.93 3.96 0.96
N GLU A 55 1.34 5.16 0.50
CA GLU A 55 1.94 6.19 1.35
C GLU A 55 1.73 7.64 0.83
N PRO A 56 1.23 8.57 1.66
CA PRO A 56 0.51 8.32 2.90
C PRO A 56 -0.82 7.62 2.60
N LEU A 57 -1.22 6.65 3.43
CA LEU A 57 -2.59 6.12 3.36
C LEU A 57 -3.59 7.18 3.85
N LEU A 58 -4.49 7.58 2.96
CA LEU A 58 -5.55 8.57 3.16
C LEU A 58 -6.97 7.99 2.94
N GLY A 59 -7.04 6.72 2.58
CA GLY A 59 -8.26 5.92 2.47
C GLY A 59 -7.92 4.43 2.44
N PRO A 60 -8.91 3.54 2.54
CA PRO A 60 -8.71 2.09 2.42
C PRO A 60 -8.21 1.71 1.02
N VAL A 61 -7.50 0.57 0.94
CA VAL A 61 -7.06 -0.04 -0.32
C VAL A 61 -7.27 -1.56 -0.26
N ASP A 62 -8.08 -2.06 -1.18
CA ASP A 62 -8.32 -3.45 -1.52
C ASP A 62 -7.57 -3.83 -2.81
N LEU A 63 -6.61 -4.73 -2.63
CA LEU A 63 -5.76 -5.35 -3.64
C LEU A 63 -6.21 -6.78 -3.97
N ARG A 64 -7.20 -7.35 -3.25
CA ARG A 64 -7.54 -8.78 -3.34
C ARG A 64 -7.86 -9.18 -4.77
N ARG A 65 -7.53 -10.44 -5.09
CA ARG A 65 -7.64 -11.07 -6.42
C ARG A 65 -8.88 -10.68 -7.22
N TRP A 66 -10.03 -10.58 -6.55
CA TRP A 66 -11.35 -10.33 -7.14
C TRP A 66 -11.53 -8.84 -7.52
N HIS A 67 -11.16 -7.93 -6.62
CA HIS A 67 -11.15 -6.50 -6.92
C HIS A 67 -10.14 -6.21 -8.04
N LEU A 68 -8.94 -6.78 -7.91
CA LEU A 68 -7.92 -6.82 -8.95
C LEU A 68 -8.10 -8.00 -9.95
N SER A 69 -9.34 -8.40 -10.28
CA SER A 69 -9.65 -9.11 -11.54
C SER A 69 -10.58 -8.27 -12.40
N ASP A 70 -11.65 -7.79 -11.80
CA ASP A 70 -12.81 -7.28 -12.54
C ASP A 70 -12.54 -5.87 -13.07
N ARG A 71 -11.87 -5.03 -12.28
CA ARG A 71 -11.54 -3.62 -12.60
C ARG A 71 -10.59 -3.43 -13.79
N CYS A 72 -10.01 -4.50 -14.35
CA CYS A 72 -9.17 -4.43 -15.55
C CYS A 72 -9.54 -5.50 -16.60
N GLY A 73 -10.84 -5.75 -16.80
CA GLY A 73 -11.35 -6.37 -18.02
C GLY A 73 -11.05 -7.86 -18.22
N GLY A 74 -10.71 -8.60 -17.16
CA GLY A 74 -10.71 -10.08 -17.12
C GLY A 74 -9.68 -10.83 -17.99
N ARG A 75 -9.03 -10.19 -18.97
CA ARG A 75 -8.09 -10.86 -19.90
C ARG A 75 -6.64 -10.80 -19.39
N TYR A 76 -6.36 -11.57 -18.34
CA TYR A 76 -5.01 -11.88 -17.86
C TYR A 76 -4.77 -13.41 -17.95
N PRO A 77 -3.57 -13.94 -18.25
CA PRO A 77 -1.64 -13.01 -18.62
C PRO A 77 -1.75 -11.80 -19.54
N SER A 78 -0.79 -10.88 -19.46
CA SER A 78 -0.45 -10.07 -20.64
C SER A 78 0.16 -11.01 -21.69
N PRO A 79 -0.17 -10.88 -22.99
CA PRO A 79 0.50 -11.64 -24.05
C PRO A 79 2.02 -11.40 -24.15
N THR A 80 2.57 -10.42 -23.41
CA THR A 80 3.99 -10.06 -23.37
C THR A 80 4.73 -10.54 -22.11
N LEU A 81 4.07 -11.26 -21.20
CA LEU A 81 4.67 -11.80 -19.98
C LEU A 81 4.61 -13.35 -20.01
N PRO A 82 5.68 -14.06 -19.59
CA PRO A 82 5.70 -15.52 -19.54
C PRO A 82 4.59 -16.12 -18.66
N ASP A 83 4.09 -17.30 -19.05
CA ASP A 83 3.02 -18.00 -18.31
C ASP A 83 3.43 -18.46 -16.91
N GLU A 84 4.74 -18.61 -16.67
CA GLU A 84 5.36 -18.95 -15.38
C GLU A 84 5.29 -17.85 -14.31
N HIS A 85 4.58 -16.74 -14.54
CA HIS A 85 4.43 -15.62 -13.58
C HIS A 85 2.94 -15.42 -13.21
N ARG A 86 2.29 -16.49 -12.72
CA ARG A 86 0.83 -16.52 -12.53
C ARG A 86 0.36 -17.37 -11.34
N THR A 87 -0.11 -16.72 -10.28
CA THR A 87 -1.57 -16.55 -10.10
C THR A 87 -1.91 -15.09 -9.76
N THR A 88 -3.21 -14.78 -9.66
CA THR A 88 -3.82 -13.47 -9.28
C THR A 88 -3.21 -12.20 -9.94
N ARG A 89 -3.51 -10.99 -9.42
CA ARG A 89 -2.78 -9.74 -9.69
C ARG A 89 -1.97 -9.25 -8.48
N LEU A 90 -2.21 -9.81 -7.28
CA LEU A 90 -1.44 -9.51 -6.07
C LEU A 90 -0.06 -10.17 -6.14
N ASP A 91 0.03 -11.42 -6.60
CA ASP A 91 1.28 -12.18 -6.75
C ASP A 91 2.25 -11.53 -7.78
N MET A 92 1.77 -10.53 -8.55
CA MET A 92 2.57 -9.71 -9.46
C MET A 92 3.17 -8.45 -8.81
N LEU A 93 2.67 -8.06 -7.63
CA LEU A 93 3.33 -7.10 -6.75
C LEU A 93 4.31 -7.89 -5.90
N ASP A 94 5.59 -7.63 -6.10
CA ASP A 94 6.66 -8.30 -5.38
C ASP A 94 6.86 -7.73 -3.96
N TRP A 95 6.24 -6.59 -3.66
CA TRP A 95 6.33 -5.87 -2.38
C TRP A 95 5.17 -4.89 -2.19
N VAL A 96 4.66 -4.75 -0.96
CA VAL A 96 3.76 -3.65 -0.57
C VAL A 96 4.34 -2.93 0.66
N ILE A 97 4.37 -1.60 0.59
CA ILE A 97 4.75 -0.69 1.68
C ILE A 97 3.50 0.08 2.11
N ALA A 98 3.27 0.20 3.41
CA ALA A 98 2.20 1.03 3.98
C ALA A 98 2.73 2.01 5.04
N GLY A 99 2.16 3.21 5.10
CA GLY A 99 2.49 4.19 6.14
C GLY A 99 1.69 5.49 6.10
N GLY A 100 1.72 6.20 7.24
CA GLY A 100 1.04 7.49 7.43
C GLY A 100 1.93 8.72 7.26
N GLU A 101 1.28 9.89 7.13
CA GLU A 101 1.92 11.16 6.79
C GLU A 101 2.75 11.75 7.95
N SER A 102 3.86 12.43 7.65
CA SER A 102 4.74 13.09 8.63
C SER A 102 4.90 14.58 8.38
N GLY A 103 5.16 15.33 9.45
CA GLY A 103 5.47 16.75 9.43
C GLY A 103 4.33 17.68 9.85
N PRO A 104 4.51 19.00 9.68
CA PRO A 104 3.48 19.99 9.95
C PRO A 104 2.27 19.78 9.02
N GLY A 105 1.07 19.69 9.61
CA GLY A 105 -0.18 19.51 8.85
C GLY A 105 -0.47 18.07 8.38
N ALA A 106 0.36 17.09 8.76
CA ALA A 106 0.16 15.69 8.41
C ALA A 106 -1.26 15.20 8.72
N ARG A 107 -1.89 14.58 7.73
CA ARG A 107 -3.23 13.99 7.83
C ARG A 107 -3.19 12.68 8.61
N PRO A 108 -4.25 12.38 9.38
CA PRO A 108 -4.40 11.08 10.01
C PRO A 108 -4.60 9.96 8.99
N MET A 109 -4.09 8.78 9.35
CA MET A 109 -4.30 7.50 8.68
C MET A 109 -5.13 6.62 9.63
N ASN A 110 -6.12 5.90 9.13
CA ASN A 110 -6.77 4.85 9.92
C ASN A 110 -5.82 3.64 10.01
N THR A 111 -5.49 3.20 11.22
CA THR A 111 -4.60 2.06 11.45
C THR A 111 -5.15 0.75 10.85
N ASP A 112 -6.47 0.60 10.76
CA ASP A 112 -7.12 -0.57 10.16
C ASP A 112 -6.86 -0.70 8.65
N TRP A 113 -6.57 0.39 7.93
CA TRP A 113 -6.13 0.31 6.53
C TRP A 113 -4.78 -0.40 6.42
N ALA A 114 -3.85 -0.13 7.34
CA ALA A 114 -2.56 -0.80 7.40
C ALA A 114 -2.68 -2.25 7.87
N ARG A 115 -3.57 -2.55 8.83
CA ARG A 115 -3.93 -3.93 9.23
C ARG A 115 -4.48 -4.72 8.05
N THR A 116 -5.48 -4.15 7.34
CA THR A 116 -6.13 -4.80 6.19
C THR A 116 -5.14 -5.01 5.04
N LEU A 117 -4.24 -4.07 4.74
CA LEU A 117 -3.21 -4.26 3.72
C LEU A 117 -2.18 -5.33 4.10
N ARG A 118 -1.72 -5.36 5.36
CA ARG A 118 -0.86 -6.42 5.89
C ARG A 118 -1.49 -7.80 5.67
N ASP A 119 -2.76 -7.95 6.03
CA ASP A 119 -3.43 -9.24 6.02
C ASP A 119 -3.71 -9.73 4.59
N GLN A 120 -4.09 -8.82 3.67
CA GLN A 120 -4.15 -9.10 2.23
C GLN A 120 -2.81 -9.56 1.63
N CYS A 121 -1.70 -8.95 2.07
CA CYS A 121 -0.37 -9.36 1.64
C CYS A 121 0.01 -10.73 2.21
N GLY A 122 -0.39 -11.02 3.46
CA GLY A 122 -0.26 -12.34 4.09
C GLY A 122 -1.02 -13.44 3.35
N GLU A 123 -2.28 -13.19 2.97
CA GLU A 123 -3.12 -14.09 2.15
C GLU A 123 -2.48 -14.41 0.79
N ALA A 124 -1.82 -13.43 0.16
CA ALA A 124 -1.18 -13.57 -1.14
C ALA A 124 0.32 -13.96 -1.08
N VAL A 125 0.89 -14.16 0.12
CA VAL A 125 2.32 -14.42 0.35
C VAL A 125 3.23 -13.32 -0.26
N VAL A 126 2.74 -12.08 -0.28
CA VAL A 126 3.48 -10.89 -0.75
C VAL A 126 4.22 -10.26 0.43
N PRO A 127 5.53 -9.93 0.30
CA PRO A 127 6.26 -9.18 1.31
C PRO A 127 5.58 -7.85 1.65
N PHE A 128 5.40 -7.59 2.95
CA PHE A 128 4.78 -6.37 3.47
C PHE A 128 5.72 -5.60 4.43
N LEU A 129 5.89 -4.30 4.19
CA LEU A 129 6.58 -3.38 5.09
C LEU A 129 5.62 -2.32 5.64
N PHE A 130 5.50 -2.25 6.97
CA PHE A 130 4.86 -1.13 7.65
C PHE A 130 5.91 -0.13 8.11
N LYS A 131 5.91 1.06 7.51
CA LYS A 131 6.99 2.03 7.67
C LYS A 131 6.82 2.92 8.90
N GLN A 132 5.58 3.32 9.21
CA GLN A 132 5.19 4.18 10.35
C GLN A 132 3.70 4.53 10.32
N HIS A 133 3.12 4.95 11.46
CA HIS A 133 1.78 5.57 11.47
C HIS A 133 1.77 7.06 11.07
N GLY A 134 2.94 7.71 10.96
CA GLY A 134 3.02 9.16 10.71
C GLY A 134 2.99 9.97 12.01
N GLU A 135 2.34 11.14 12.04
CA GLU A 135 2.20 11.95 13.27
C GLU A 135 1.09 11.48 14.24
N TRP A 136 0.28 10.50 13.82
CA TRP A 136 -0.95 10.07 14.49
C TRP A 136 -0.85 8.62 14.99
N ALA A 137 -1.63 8.26 16.01
CA ALA A 137 -1.77 6.89 16.50
C ALA A 137 -3.21 6.58 16.97
N ASP A 138 -3.61 5.32 16.82
CA ASP A 138 -4.86 4.71 17.29
C ASP A 138 -4.90 4.63 18.83
N ALA A 139 -6.04 5.02 19.42
CA ALA A 139 -6.28 4.97 20.85
C ALA A 139 -6.32 3.55 21.44
N SER A 140 -6.41 2.50 20.60
CA SER A 140 -6.29 1.10 21.02
C SER A 140 -4.89 0.78 21.59
N VAL A 141 -3.87 1.60 21.30
CA VAL A 141 -2.58 1.54 21.98
C VAL A 141 -2.77 2.01 23.42
N ALA A 142 -2.76 1.05 24.35
CA ALA A 142 -3.18 1.25 25.73
C ALA A 142 -2.49 2.41 26.46
N ALA A 143 -3.22 3.01 27.42
CA ALA A 143 -2.77 4.09 28.29
C ALA A 143 -2.58 5.49 27.65
N PHE A 144 -3.52 5.89 26.79
CA PHE A 144 -3.79 7.31 26.55
C PHE A 144 -4.41 8.01 27.78
N GLY A 145 -3.57 8.27 28.78
CA GLY A 145 -3.89 9.19 29.88
C GLY A 145 -4.00 10.65 29.39
N SER A 146 -3.82 11.59 30.33
CA SER A 146 -3.92 13.05 30.11
C SER A 146 -2.84 13.66 29.18
N SER A 147 -2.14 12.84 28.41
CA SER A 147 -1.08 13.24 27.46
C SER A 147 -1.62 14.23 26.43
N PRO A 148 -1.09 15.46 26.34
CA PRO A 148 -1.60 16.49 25.45
C PRO A 148 -1.36 16.10 23.98
N GLY A 149 -2.39 16.29 23.16
CA GLY A 149 -2.35 16.03 21.72
C GLY A 149 -3.72 16.29 21.10
N GLU A 150 -3.75 16.62 19.81
CA GLU A 150 -4.99 16.79 19.06
C GLU A 150 -5.71 15.44 18.93
N VAL A 151 -6.96 15.34 19.36
CA VAL A 151 -7.78 14.12 19.23
C VAL A 151 -8.78 14.30 18.10
N ARG A 152 -8.96 13.26 17.28
CA ARG A 152 -10.00 13.17 16.25
C ARG A 152 -10.65 11.81 16.30
N PHE A 153 -11.83 11.71 15.68
CA PHE A 153 -12.56 10.46 15.50
C PHE A 153 -12.66 10.20 13.99
N MET A 154 -12.43 8.96 13.56
CA MET A 154 -12.27 8.60 12.16
C MET A 154 -13.00 7.30 11.86
N ARG A 155 -13.89 7.33 10.86
CA ARG A 155 -14.59 6.15 10.34
C ARG A 155 -13.68 5.30 9.44
N ALA A 156 -14.09 4.06 9.17
CA ALA A 156 -13.38 3.14 8.26
C ALA A 156 -13.18 3.69 6.83
N ASP A 157 -14.01 4.63 6.38
CA ASP A 157 -13.90 5.32 5.08
C ASP A 157 -12.88 6.49 5.09
N GLY A 158 -12.46 6.95 6.28
CA GLY A 158 -11.56 8.10 6.48
C GLY A 158 -12.29 9.40 6.82
N THR A 159 -13.63 9.39 6.88
CA THR A 159 -14.43 10.55 7.29
C THR A 159 -14.09 10.92 8.74
N LEU A 160 -13.68 12.19 8.93
CA LEU A 160 -13.39 12.76 10.23
C LEU A 160 -14.66 13.31 10.89
N TRP A 161 -14.86 12.99 12.15
CA TRP A 161 -16.03 13.36 12.94
C TRP A 161 -15.64 14.22 14.15
N ALA A 162 -16.54 15.14 14.56
CA ALA A 162 -16.23 16.22 15.50
C ALA A 162 -16.56 15.91 16.98
N ALA A 163 -17.39 14.89 17.23
CA ALA A 163 -17.77 14.40 18.55
C ALA A 163 -17.19 12.99 18.80
N PRO A 164 -17.09 12.51 20.05
CA PRO A 164 -16.82 11.09 20.26
C PRO A 164 -17.92 10.22 19.62
N PRO A 165 -17.57 9.01 19.13
CA PRO A 165 -18.56 8.05 18.62
C PRO A 165 -19.55 7.65 19.72
N SER A 166 -20.80 7.38 19.33
CA SER A 166 -21.78 6.69 20.17
C SER A 166 -21.55 5.18 20.19
N ASP A 167 -22.27 4.44 21.04
CA ASP A 167 -22.26 2.97 21.01
C ASP A 167 -22.83 2.39 19.69
N GLU A 168 -23.50 3.21 18.87
CA GLU A 168 -23.99 2.85 17.52
C GLU A 168 -22.95 3.14 16.41
N ASP A 169 -21.89 3.91 16.70
CA ASP A 169 -20.81 4.29 15.77
C ASP A 169 -19.64 3.28 15.80
N ALA A 170 -19.93 1.97 15.77
CA ALA A 170 -18.95 0.90 16.02
C ALA A 170 -17.70 0.91 15.09
N ASP A 171 -17.81 1.45 13.88
CA ASP A 171 -16.73 1.53 12.88
C ASP A 171 -15.85 2.80 13.01
N CYS A 172 -15.91 3.51 14.14
CA CYS A 172 -15.14 4.72 14.43
C CYS A 172 -13.94 4.46 15.35
N ILE A 173 -12.72 4.63 14.86
CA ILE A 173 -11.53 4.69 15.72
C ILE A 173 -11.33 6.09 16.32
N THR A 174 -10.78 6.14 17.53
CA THR A 174 -10.26 7.38 18.13
C THR A 174 -8.76 7.46 17.84
N ILE A 175 -8.29 8.63 17.40
CA ILE A 175 -6.89 8.86 17.02
C ILE A 175 -6.35 10.11 17.69
N ARG A 176 -5.07 10.07 18.11
CA ARG A 176 -4.38 11.23 18.71
C ARG A 176 -3.13 11.58 17.92
N ARG A 177 -2.90 12.88 17.71
CA ARG A 177 -1.65 13.40 17.18
C ARG A 177 -0.60 13.41 18.28
N VAL A 178 0.28 12.42 18.25
CA VAL A 178 1.31 12.16 19.27
C VAL A 178 2.72 12.57 18.83
N GLY A 179 2.90 12.81 17.53
CA GLY A 179 4.18 13.12 16.91
C GLY A 179 4.92 11.87 16.44
N LYS A 180 5.61 11.97 15.29
CA LYS A 180 6.25 10.85 14.58
C LYS A 180 7.01 9.85 15.45
N LYS A 181 7.80 10.35 16.41
CA LYS A 181 8.62 9.52 17.30
C LYS A 181 7.79 8.67 18.27
N ALA A 182 6.64 9.17 18.72
CA ALA A 182 5.75 8.46 19.64
C ALA A 182 4.75 7.55 18.90
N ALA A 183 4.32 7.95 17.70
CA ALA A 183 3.48 7.11 16.82
C ALA A 183 4.24 5.86 16.34
N GLY A 184 5.51 6.03 15.95
CA GLY A 184 6.41 4.91 15.71
C GLY A 184 6.06 4.03 14.51
N ARG A 185 6.51 2.77 14.57
CA ARG A 185 6.57 1.81 13.46
C ARG A 185 5.99 0.42 13.81
N GLU A 186 5.37 0.28 14.97
CA GLU A 186 4.76 -0.97 15.38
C GLU A 186 3.29 -0.99 15.00
N LEU A 187 2.89 -2.02 14.24
CA LEU A 187 1.49 -2.29 13.91
C LEU A 187 1.09 -3.56 14.66
N ASP A 188 0.21 -3.40 15.64
CA ASP A 188 -0.18 -4.43 16.61
C ASP A 188 1.03 -5.03 17.38
N GLY A 189 1.83 -4.15 17.98
CA GLY A 189 2.92 -4.51 18.90
C GLY A 189 4.16 -5.15 18.28
N ARG A 190 4.31 -5.07 16.95
CA ARG A 190 5.49 -5.55 16.21
C ARG A 190 5.77 -4.70 14.97
N THR A 191 7.03 -4.64 14.55
CA THR A 191 7.37 -4.07 13.24
C THR A 191 7.10 -5.10 12.13
N HIS A 192 6.85 -4.60 10.92
CA HIS A 192 6.66 -5.43 9.73
C HIS A 192 7.67 -4.93 8.72
N ASP A 193 8.74 -5.71 8.50
CA ASP A 193 9.96 -5.29 7.82
C ASP A 193 10.31 -6.21 6.63
N ALA A 194 9.32 -6.90 6.06
CA ALA A 194 9.56 -7.86 4.99
C ALA A 194 9.98 -7.16 3.69
N PHE A 195 10.90 -7.80 2.96
CA PHE A 195 11.47 -7.34 1.70
C PHE A 195 11.40 -8.46 0.64
N PRO A 196 11.46 -8.13 -0.66
CA PRO A 196 11.48 -9.13 -1.73
C PRO A 196 12.76 -9.98 -1.71
N GLU A 197 12.60 -11.29 -1.91
CA GLU A 197 13.73 -12.20 -2.04
C GLU A 197 14.41 -12.13 -3.42
N LYS A 198 15.67 -12.58 -3.45
CA LYS A 198 16.47 -12.76 -4.66
C LYS A 198 16.10 -14.07 -5.38
N ARG A 199 14.93 -14.09 -6.05
CA ARG A 199 14.78 -14.83 -7.32
C ARG A 199 15.89 -14.42 -8.31
#